data_AF-A0A4S4NLA5-F1
#
_entry.id   AF-A0A4S4NLA5-F1
#
_cell.length_a   1.000
_cell.length_b   1.000
_cell.length_c   1.000
_cell.angle_alpha   90.00
_cell.angle_beta   90.00
_cell.angle_gamma   90.00
#
_symmetry.space_group_name_H-M   'P 1'
#
loop_
_entity.id
_entity.type
_entity.pdbx_description
1 polymer ?
#
loop_
_entity_poly.entity_id
_entity_poly.type
_entity_poly.pdbx_seq_one_letter_code
_entity_poly.pdbx_strand_id
1 'polypeptide(L)'
;MHYLALLALLLLTACTTDTTGPKEETTTQPTTEPFADRIAAAYERLGTSAPAQQVLRAIEAHGGLEAWYANSPLYFHFNYQPLDDGSPRNTLAYNDYRNSRAVHLLATDTTQRYGFDGEQAWSMTGERVDGMSPRFWSLTPYYFVGLPFVLADEGIRFEALPAQEMDGTTYDMVKVTYDEGTGDADQDYYVLYLNPDTGQLDALRYIVSYPGYFPDGGQTPEKLMKITGKTKVDGITLPTGYDTHYWNEGNPGEKVTDIQVTDYAFRPELGDDFFAMPPEARVYNDLPK
;
A
#
# COMPACT_ATOMS: atom_id res chain seq x y z
N MET A 1 -23.57 -8.19 -77.26
CA MET A 1 -24.84 -8.93 -77.46
C MET A 1 -25.51 -9.12 -76.10
N HIS A 2 -26.70 -8.53 -75.96
CA HIS A 2 -27.83 -8.81 -75.03
C HIS A 2 -27.54 -8.75 -73.51
N TYR A 3 -27.94 -7.67 -72.81
CA TYR A 3 -29.25 -7.45 -72.16
C TYR A 3 -29.78 -8.66 -71.39
N LEU A 4 -29.95 -8.56 -70.07
CA LEU A 4 -31.28 -8.48 -69.44
C LEU A 4 -31.19 -8.23 -67.93
N ALA A 5 -31.81 -7.14 -67.49
CA ALA A 5 -32.37 -7.03 -66.16
C ALA A 5 -33.61 -7.94 -66.08
N LEU A 6 -33.88 -8.57 -64.93
CA LEU A 6 -35.26 -8.91 -64.60
C LEU A 6 -35.52 -8.80 -63.09
N LEU A 7 -36.36 -7.80 -62.82
CA LEU A 7 -37.17 -7.57 -61.65
C LEU A 7 -38.24 -8.69 -61.56
N ALA A 8 -38.46 -9.27 -60.38
CA ALA A 8 -39.70 -10.00 -60.06
C ALA A 8 -39.92 -9.87 -58.54
N LEU A 9 -40.72 -8.90 -58.10
CA LEU A 9 -42.17 -8.96 -57.85
C LEU A 9 -42.48 -9.46 -56.43
N LEU A 10 -42.96 -8.51 -55.61
CA LEU A 10 -43.58 -8.72 -54.31
C LEU A 10 -44.78 -9.66 -54.40
N LEU A 11 -44.95 -10.52 -53.40
CA LEU A 11 -46.26 -10.86 -52.86
C LEU A 11 -46.21 -10.81 -51.33
N LEU A 12 -46.98 -9.87 -50.80
CA LEU A 12 -47.33 -9.71 -49.39
C LEU A 12 -48.24 -10.86 -48.94
N THR A 13 -47.91 -11.48 -47.82
CA THR A 13 -48.92 -12.05 -46.92
C THR A 13 -48.61 -11.60 -45.51
N ALA A 14 -49.40 -10.64 -45.05
CA ALA A 14 -49.50 -10.25 -43.65
C ALA A 14 -50.27 -11.32 -42.89
N CYS A 15 -49.70 -11.83 -41.82
CA CYS A 15 -50.45 -12.39 -40.70
C CYS A 15 -49.94 -11.72 -39.43
N THR A 16 -50.77 -10.80 -38.93
CA THR A 16 -50.64 -10.20 -37.60
C THR A 16 -51.13 -11.22 -36.57
N THR A 17 -50.26 -11.59 -35.63
CA THR A 17 -50.66 -12.02 -34.30
C THR A 17 -49.63 -11.51 -33.31
N ASP A 18 -50.00 -10.42 -32.63
CA ASP A 18 -49.39 -10.01 -31.37
C ASP A 18 -49.67 -11.08 -30.31
N THR A 19 -48.62 -11.65 -29.73
CA THR A 19 -48.66 -12.22 -28.37
C THR A 19 -47.24 -12.21 -27.80
N THR A 20 -46.95 -11.15 -27.05
CA THR A 20 -46.05 -11.11 -25.87
C THR A 20 -44.86 -12.06 -25.89
N GLY A 21 -43.73 -11.58 -26.41
CA GLY A 21 -42.42 -12.18 -26.14
C GLY A 21 -42.05 -12.06 -24.65
N PRO A 22 -41.32 -13.02 -24.08
CA PRO A 22 -40.85 -12.94 -22.70
C PRO A 22 -40.01 -11.68 -22.52
N LYS A 23 -40.38 -10.87 -21.54
CA LYS A 23 -39.57 -9.78 -21.02
C LYS A 23 -38.27 -10.41 -20.54
N GLU A 24 -37.16 -10.15 -21.24
CA GLU A 24 -35.83 -10.41 -20.71
C GLU A 24 -35.74 -9.64 -19.39
N GLU A 25 -35.90 -10.37 -18.29
CA GLU A 25 -35.40 -9.93 -17.00
C GLU A 25 -33.89 -9.87 -17.16
N THR A 26 -33.38 -8.66 -17.45
CA THR A 26 -31.99 -8.30 -17.18
C THR A 26 -31.77 -8.54 -15.70
N THR A 27 -31.40 -9.76 -15.38
CA THR A 27 -30.91 -10.12 -14.05
C THR A 27 -29.53 -9.50 -14.01
N THR A 28 -29.43 -8.24 -13.58
CA THR A 28 -28.19 -7.69 -13.05
C THR A 28 -27.82 -8.55 -11.86
N GLN A 29 -27.08 -9.63 -12.10
CA GLN A 29 -26.27 -10.23 -11.07
C GLN A 29 -25.34 -9.13 -10.57
N PRO A 30 -25.34 -8.80 -9.27
CA PRO A 30 -24.27 -7.97 -8.75
C PRO A 30 -23.00 -8.78 -8.91
N THR A 31 -22.13 -8.37 -9.83
CA THR A 31 -20.71 -8.60 -9.68
C THR A 31 -20.31 -7.86 -8.41
N THR A 32 -20.43 -8.51 -7.26
CA THR A 32 -19.82 -8.03 -6.02
C THR A 32 -18.32 -8.17 -6.22
N GLU A 33 -17.71 -7.15 -6.82
CA GLU A 33 -16.28 -6.94 -6.81
C GLU A 33 -15.80 -7.06 -5.34
N PRO A 34 -14.85 -7.96 -5.03
CA PRO A 34 -14.33 -8.09 -3.68
C PRO A 34 -13.90 -6.72 -3.12
N PHE A 35 -14.20 -6.46 -1.85
CA PHE A 35 -13.86 -5.20 -1.16
C PHE A 35 -14.58 -3.93 -1.65
N ALA A 36 -15.63 -4.02 -2.48
CA ALA A 36 -16.37 -2.86 -2.98
C ALA A 36 -16.80 -1.88 -1.88
N ASP A 37 -17.34 -2.37 -0.77
CA ASP A 37 -17.77 -1.51 0.35
C ASP A 37 -16.58 -0.80 1.03
N ARG A 38 -15.44 -1.50 1.18
CA ARG A 38 -14.20 -0.91 1.74
C ARG A 38 -13.65 0.18 0.83
N ILE A 39 -13.64 -0.06 -0.49
CA ILE A 39 -13.19 0.89 -1.50
C ILE A 39 -14.11 2.12 -1.52
N ALA A 40 -15.43 1.92 -1.53
CA ALA A 40 -16.39 3.01 -1.52
C ALA A 40 -16.24 3.89 -0.26
N ALA A 41 -16.10 3.27 0.92
CA ALA A 41 -15.86 3.99 2.16
C ALA A 41 -14.53 4.77 2.14
N ALA A 42 -13.47 4.21 1.56
CA ALA A 42 -12.21 4.90 1.37
C ALA A 42 -12.33 6.12 0.45
N TYR A 43 -13.01 6.00 -0.68
CA TYR A 43 -13.24 7.13 -1.59
C TYR A 43 -14.12 8.20 -0.98
N GLU A 44 -15.13 7.84 -0.19
CA GLU A 44 -15.92 8.81 0.56
C GLU A 44 -15.05 9.63 1.51
N ARG A 45 -14.23 8.96 2.33
CA ARG A 45 -13.29 9.62 3.26
C ARG A 45 -12.29 10.51 2.53
N LEU A 46 -11.67 10.01 1.48
CA LEU A 46 -10.67 10.74 0.69
C LEU A 46 -11.28 11.90 -0.12
N GLY A 47 -12.60 11.88 -0.36
CA GLY A 47 -13.34 12.95 -1.02
C GLY A 47 -13.65 14.16 -0.14
N THR A 48 -13.46 14.07 1.19
CA THR A 48 -13.96 15.05 2.17
C THR A 48 -13.23 16.40 2.20
N SER A 49 -11.98 16.47 1.75
CA SER A 49 -11.17 17.69 1.83
C SER A 49 -10.12 17.77 0.72
N ALA A 50 -9.63 18.98 0.45
CA ALA A 50 -8.58 19.19 -0.55
C ALA A 50 -7.29 18.37 -0.32
N PRO A 51 -6.69 18.31 0.89
CA PRO A 51 -5.51 17.46 1.11
C PRO A 51 -5.81 15.96 0.98
N ALA A 52 -7.00 15.51 1.38
CA ALA A 52 -7.41 14.12 1.19
C ALA A 52 -7.57 13.78 -0.31
N GLN A 53 -8.08 14.71 -1.11
CA GLN A 53 -8.17 14.56 -2.57
C GLN A 53 -6.81 14.57 -3.26
N GLN A 54 -5.80 15.27 -2.71
CA GLN A 54 -4.42 15.17 -3.19
C GLN A 54 -3.85 13.76 -2.96
N VAL A 55 -4.13 13.15 -1.81
CA VAL A 55 -3.77 11.76 -1.53
C VAL A 55 -4.52 10.79 -2.44
N LEU A 56 -5.82 11.01 -2.68
CA LEU A 56 -6.60 10.22 -3.64
C LEU A 56 -5.98 10.27 -5.03
N ARG A 57 -5.64 11.47 -5.53
CA ARG A 57 -4.95 11.63 -6.81
C ARG A 57 -3.65 10.83 -6.85
N ALA A 58 -2.91 10.77 -5.76
CA ALA A 58 -1.72 9.94 -5.66
C ALA A 58 -2.07 8.46 -5.75
N ILE A 59 -3.07 7.97 -5.03
CA ILE A 59 -3.56 6.59 -5.12
C ILE A 59 -3.93 6.22 -6.56
N GLU A 60 -4.70 7.07 -7.24
CA GLU A 60 -5.07 6.88 -8.65
C GLU A 60 -3.84 6.84 -9.58
N ALA A 61 -2.88 7.74 -9.36
CA ALA A 61 -1.64 7.79 -10.13
C ALA A 61 -0.75 6.54 -9.95
N HIS A 62 -0.95 5.76 -8.88
CA HIS A 62 -0.23 4.50 -8.66
C HIS A 62 -1.02 3.27 -9.07
N GLY A 63 -2.29 3.38 -9.44
CA GLY A 63 -3.09 2.25 -9.97
C GLY A 63 -4.50 2.12 -9.39
N GLY A 64 -4.89 2.94 -8.41
CA GLY A 64 -6.24 2.94 -7.84
C GLY A 64 -6.49 1.82 -6.82
N LEU A 65 -7.53 1.99 -5.99
CA LEU A 65 -7.85 1.05 -4.92
C LEU A 65 -8.47 -0.26 -5.43
N GLU A 66 -9.16 -0.24 -6.57
CA GLU A 66 -9.73 -1.43 -7.18
C GLU A 66 -8.64 -2.43 -7.55
N ALA A 67 -7.63 -2.00 -8.31
CA ALA A 67 -6.51 -2.86 -8.68
C ALA A 67 -5.68 -3.25 -7.45
N TRP A 68 -5.55 -2.34 -6.47
CA TRP A 68 -4.86 -2.65 -5.23
C TRP A 68 -5.55 -3.78 -4.48
N TYR A 69 -6.81 -3.61 -4.07
CA TYR A 69 -7.52 -4.63 -3.29
C TYR A 69 -7.89 -5.89 -4.10
N ALA A 70 -7.94 -5.85 -5.43
CA ALA A 70 -8.09 -7.04 -6.28
C ALA A 70 -6.83 -7.94 -6.26
N ASN A 71 -5.68 -7.38 -5.90
CA ASN A 71 -4.43 -8.10 -5.70
C ASN A 71 -4.12 -8.21 -4.18
N SER A 72 -3.46 -9.29 -3.75
CA SER A 72 -2.95 -9.56 -2.39
C SER A 72 -2.83 -11.09 -2.29
N PRO A 73 -1.85 -11.64 -1.55
CA PRO A 73 -0.73 -10.95 -0.90
C PRO A 73 0.28 -10.35 -1.87
N LEU A 74 0.98 -9.29 -1.43
CA LEU A 74 2.14 -8.74 -2.11
C LEU A 74 3.42 -9.38 -1.57
N TYR A 75 4.22 -9.97 -2.47
CA TYR A 75 5.58 -10.40 -2.20
C TYR A 75 6.58 -9.35 -2.71
N PHE A 76 7.65 -9.15 -1.95
CA PHE A 76 8.79 -8.32 -2.34
C PHE A 76 10.05 -8.70 -1.54
N HIS A 77 11.21 -8.51 -2.15
CA HIS A 77 12.50 -8.59 -1.47
C HIS A 77 12.89 -7.20 -0.98
N PHE A 78 12.91 -7.01 0.34
CA PHE A 78 13.24 -5.76 1.01
C PHE A 78 14.65 -5.80 1.61
N ASN A 79 15.55 -5.00 1.05
CA ASN A 79 16.93 -4.92 1.48
C ASN A 79 17.22 -3.55 2.10
N TYR A 80 17.12 -3.47 3.42
CA TYR A 80 17.34 -2.28 4.25
C TYR A 80 18.78 -2.27 4.77
N GLN A 81 19.55 -1.26 4.37
CA GLN A 81 20.97 -1.10 4.70
C GLN A 81 21.18 0.24 5.42
N PRO A 82 21.13 0.25 6.77
CA PRO A 82 21.49 1.41 7.55
C PRO A 82 22.98 1.72 7.36
N LEU A 83 23.32 3.00 7.34
CA LEU A 83 24.69 3.51 7.22
C LEU A 83 25.25 4.01 8.57
N ASP A 84 24.39 4.03 9.59
CA ASP A 84 24.71 4.34 10.98
C ASP A 84 24.96 3.05 11.79
N ASP A 85 24.63 3.04 13.08
CA ASP A 85 24.76 1.89 13.97
C ASP A 85 23.59 0.89 13.88
N GLY A 86 22.65 1.11 12.94
CA GLY A 86 21.54 0.21 12.70
C GLY A 86 21.96 -1.17 12.18
N SER A 87 21.13 -2.18 12.43
CA SER A 87 21.30 -3.52 11.86
C SER A 87 20.72 -3.60 10.44
N PRO A 88 21.47 -4.14 9.46
CA PRO A 88 20.94 -4.50 8.15
C PRO A 88 19.77 -5.47 8.27
N ARG A 89 18.75 -5.29 7.43
CA ARG A 89 17.58 -6.17 7.37
C ARG A 89 17.32 -6.53 5.93
N ASN A 90 17.53 -7.79 5.61
CA ASN A 90 17.41 -8.28 4.26
C ASN A 90 16.41 -9.43 4.25
N THR A 91 15.17 -9.15 3.84
CA THR A 91 14.05 -10.10 3.97
C THR A 91 13.24 -10.27 2.71
N LEU A 92 12.81 -11.50 2.48
CA LEU A 92 11.71 -11.85 1.61
C LEU A 92 10.40 -11.60 2.37
N ALA A 93 9.67 -10.56 2.01
CA ALA A 93 8.47 -10.10 2.70
C ALA A 93 7.22 -10.48 1.91
N TYR A 94 6.22 -10.97 2.62
CA TYR A 94 4.89 -11.29 2.11
C TYR A 94 3.89 -10.55 2.97
N ASN A 95 3.05 -9.73 2.36
CA ASN A 95 2.08 -8.92 3.10
C ASN A 95 0.68 -9.14 2.54
N ASP A 96 -0.21 -9.64 3.39
CA ASP A 96 -1.64 -9.68 3.15
C ASP A 96 -2.33 -8.49 3.81
N TYR A 97 -2.28 -7.36 3.13
CA TYR A 97 -2.82 -6.09 3.60
C TYR A 97 -4.34 -6.04 3.69
N ARG A 98 -5.04 -7.02 3.08
CA ARG A 98 -6.49 -7.12 3.23
C ARG A 98 -6.87 -7.47 4.67
N ASN A 99 -6.04 -8.26 5.34
CA ASN A 99 -6.27 -8.79 6.69
C ASN A 99 -5.18 -8.33 7.68
N SER A 100 -4.34 -7.38 7.30
CA SER A 100 -3.23 -6.87 8.12
C SER A 100 -2.29 -7.96 8.60
N ARG A 101 -1.84 -8.86 7.71
CA ARG A 101 -0.93 -9.96 8.05
C ARG A 101 0.38 -9.85 7.27
N ALA A 102 1.48 -10.30 7.87
CA ALA A 102 2.76 -10.32 7.21
C ALA A 102 3.63 -11.49 7.64
N VAL A 103 4.45 -11.98 6.71
CA VAL A 103 5.49 -12.97 6.95
C VAL A 103 6.79 -12.49 6.31
N HIS A 104 7.85 -12.47 7.09
CA HIS A 104 9.20 -12.14 6.64
C HIS A 104 10.11 -13.33 6.83
N LEU A 105 10.89 -13.66 5.81
CA LEU A 105 11.94 -14.67 5.86
C LEU A 105 13.28 -13.95 5.64
N LEU A 106 14.30 -14.27 6.44
CA LEU A 106 15.64 -13.72 6.18
C LEU A 106 16.15 -14.24 4.84
N ALA A 107 16.68 -13.34 4.01
CA ALA A 107 17.19 -13.70 2.68
C ALA A 107 18.43 -14.61 2.75
N THR A 108 19.17 -14.56 3.86
CA THR A 108 20.37 -15.37 4.12
C THR A 108 20.06 -16.76 4.68
N ASP A 109 18.92 -16.93 5.37
CA ASP A 109 18.45 -18.19 5.93
C ASP A 109 16.92 -18.14 6.07
N THR A 110 16.20 -18.75 5.13
CA THR A 110 14.73 -18.69 5.08
C THR A 110 14.06 -19.50 6.20
N THR A 111 14.80 -20.31 6.96
CA THR A 111 14.26 -20.98 8.15
C THR A 111 14.05 -20.00 9.31
N GLN A 112 14.77 -18.87 9.26
CA GLN A 112 14.59 -17.75 10.15
C GLN A 112 13.46 -16.86 9.60
N ARG A 113 12.30 -16.90 10.27
CA ARG A 113 11.12 -16.12 9.87
C ARG A 113 10.37 -15.53 11.07
N TYR A 114 9.68 -14.43 10.82
CA TYR A 114 8.87 -13.70 11.78
C TYR A 114 7.69 -13.06 11.05
N GLY A 115 6.72 -12.55 11.80
CA GLY A 115 5.56 -11.95 11.17
C GLY A 115 4.54 -11.41 12.15
N PHE A 116 3.40 -11.04 11.58
CA PHE A 116 2.21 -10.60 12.28
C PHE A 116 1.01 -11.35 11.67
N ASP A 117 0.27 -12.09 12.47
CA ASP A 117 -0.82 -12.95 11.98
C ASP A 117 -2.18 -12.23 11.87
N GLY A 118 -2.21 -10.92 12.14
CA GLY A 118 -3.42 -10.10 12.22
C GLY A 118 -3.79 -9.74 13.67
N GLU A 119 -3.27 -10.47 14.65
CA GLU A 119 -3.53 -10.24 16.07
C GLU A 119 -2.23 -10.14 16.89
N GLN A 120 -1.29 -11.07 16.66
CA GLN A 120 -0.06 -11.25 17.40
C GLN A 120 1.16 -11.22 16.49
N ALA A 121 2.22 -10.54 16.95
CA ALA A 121 3.50 -10.65 16.31
C ALA A 121 4.24 -11.89 16.81
N TRP A 122 4.99 -12.54 15.94
CA TRP A 122 5.61 -13.82 16.23
C TRP A 122 6.99 -13.92 15.58
N SER A 123 7.85 -14.79 16.14
CA SER A 123 9.19 -15.05 15.62
C SER A 123 9.63 -16.50 15.86
N MET A 124 10.34 -17.06 14.88
CA MET A 124 11.03 -18.36 14.97
C MET A 124 12.44 -18.24 15.57
N THR A 125 13.00 -17.03 15.57
CA THR A 125 14.44 -16.79 15.75
C THR A 125 14.79 -16.29 17.16
N GLY A 126 13.78 -15.95 17.96
CA GLY A 126 13.91 -15.38 19.31
C GLY A 126 13.08 -14.11 19.50
N GLU A 127 13.27 -13.42 20.63
CA GLU A 127 12.53 -12.20 21.00
C GLU A 127 12.81 -11.01 20.06
N ARG A 128 14.03 -10.89 19.52
CA ARG A 128 14.39 -9.83 18.56
C ARG A 128 15.06 -10.42 17.33
N VAL A 129 14.76 -9.86 16.17
CA VAL A 129 15.44 -10.18 14.91
C VAL A 129 16.47 -9.09 14.67
N ASP A 130 17.75 -9.41 14.88
CA ASP A 130 18.88 -8.45 14.81
C ASP A 130 18.66 -7.15 15.62
N GLY A 131 18.10 -7.29 16.83
CA GLY A 131 17.84 -6.17 17.75
C GLY A 131 16.53 -5.42 17.50
N MET A 132 15.77 -5.78 16.47
CA MET A 132 14.48 -5.17 16.12
C MET A 132 13.30 -6.01 16.61
N SER A 133 12.19 -5.31 16.90
CA SER A 133 10.94 -5.87 17.38
C SER A 133 10.14 -6.45 16.21
N PRO A 134 9.79 -7.76 16.24
CA PRO A 134 8.82 -8.32 15.30
C PRO A 134 7.49 -7.57 15.27
N ARG A 135 7.04 -7.03 16.41
CA ARG A 135 5.79 -6.27 16.50
C ARG A 135 5.87 -4.97 15.72
N PHE A 136 6.95 -4.21 15.92
CA PHE A 136 7.19 -2.99 15.17
C PHE A 136 7.37 -3.27 13.67
N TRP A 137 8.27 -4.20 13.31
CA TRP A 137 8.78 -4.26 11.95
C TRP A 137 7.96 -5.11 10.98
N SER A 138 7.11 -6.02 11.44
CA SER A 138 6.39 -6.92 10.51
C SER A 138 5.52 -6.18 9.49
N LEU A 139 5.04 -4.98 9.83
CA LEU A 139 4.24 -4.16 8.91
C LEU A 139 5.00 -2.93 8.38
N THR A 140 6.14 -2.55 8.97
CA THR A 140 6.89 -1.34 8.58
C THR A 140 7.34 -1.34 7.11
N PRO A 141 7.99 -2.39 6.57
CA PRO A 141 8.38 -2.40 5.16
C PRO A 141 7.19 -2.27 4.21
N TYR A 142 6.09 -2.95 4.53
CA TYR A 142 4.86 -2.84 3.76
C TYR A 142 4.28 -1.42 3.81
N TYR A 143 4.34 -0.74 4.97
CA TYR A 143 3.83 0.62 5.07
C TYR A 143 4.51 1.55 4.04
N PHE A 144 5.83 1.48 3.92
CA PHE A 144 6.56 2.27 2.92
C PHE A 144 6.27 1.84 1.48
N VAL A 145 6.25 0.53 1.22
CA VAL A 145 6.01 -0.03 -0.13
C VAL A 145 4.59 0.21 -0.61
N GLY A 146 3.62 0.17 0.32
CA GLY A 146 2.20 0.34 0.07
C GLY A 146 1.74 1.79 0.05
N LEU A 147 2.62 2.77 0.28
CA LEU A 147 2.28 4.17 0.04
C LEU A 147 2.08 4.42 -1.47
N PRO A 148 1.04 5.18 -1.88
CA PRO A 148 0.08 5.89 -1.04
C PRO A 148 -1.18 5.09 -0.65
N PHE A 149 -1.35 3.83 -1.09
CA PHE A 149 -2.56 3.03 -0.85
C PHE A 149 -2.91 2.82 0.62
N VAL A 150 -1.92 2.67 1.50
CA VAL A 150 -2.14 2.55 2.95
C VAL A 150 -2.85 3.76 3.56
N LEU A 151 -2.87 4.90 2.86
CA LEU A 151 -3.55 6.12 3.30
C LEU A 151 -5.06 6.11 3.03
N ALA A 152 -5.58 5.03 2.45
CA ALA A 152 -7.02 4.79 2.28
C ALA A 152 -7.69 4.22 3.53
N ASP A 153 -6.89 3.73 4.49
CA ASP A 153 -7.39 3.12 5.72
C ASP A 153 -8.04 4.16 6.67
N GLU A 154 -8.80 3.66 7.64
CA GLU A 154 -9.52 4.49 8.61
C GLU A 154 -8.58 5.08 9.66
N GLY A 155 -9.02 6.16 10.32
CA GLY A 155 -8.25 6.82 11.39
C GLY A 155 -7.11 7.72 10.90
N ILE A 156 -7.08 8.07 9.61
CA ILE A 156 -6.04 8.91 9.01
C ILE A 156 -6.57 10.31 8.76
N ARG A 157 -5.79 11.33 9.15
CA ARG A 157 -6.09 12.75 8.95
C ARG A 157 -5.07 13.40 8.02
N PHE A 158 -5.56 14.33 7.21
CA PHE A 158 -4.76 15.03 6.22
C PHE A 158 -4.78 16.55 6.44
N GLU A 159 -3.61 17.16 6.41
CA GLU A 159 -3.42 18.61 6.49
C GLU A 159 -2.58 19.06 5.29
N ALA A 160 -3.05 20.08 4.57
CA ALA A 160 -2.26 20.70 3.49
C ALA A 160 -1.15 21.55 4.10
N LEU A 161 0.07 21.40 3.59
CA LEU A 161 1.20 22.26 3.94
C LEU A 161 1.55 23.19 2.76
N PRO A 162 2.30 24.28 3.00
CA PRO A 162 2.85 25.08 1.92
C PRO A 162 3.66 24.21 0.96
N ALA A 163 3.52 24.47 -0.34
CA ALA A 163 4.29 23.80 -1.38
C ALA A 163 5.80 23.95 -1.13
N GLN A 164 6.58 22.91 -1.43
CA GLN A 164 8.00 22.88 -1.17
C GLN A 164 8.77 22.43 -2.40
N GLU A 165 9.87 23.11 -2.72
CA GLU A 165 10.76 22.71 -3.79
C GLU A 165 11.74 21.61 -3.31
N MET A 166 11.94 20.59 -4.13
CA MET A 166 12.98 19.59 -3.96
C MET A 166 13.50 19.19 -5.36
N ASP A 167 14.82 19.21 -5.54
CA ASP A 167 15.49 18.80 -6.78
C ASP A 167 14.89 19.46 -8.05
N GLY A 168 14.49 20.74 -7.94
CA GLY A 168 13.93 21.55 -9.04
C GLY A 168 12.44 21.34 -9.33
N THR A 169 11.74 20.51 -8.55
CA THR A 169 10.29 20.30 -8.64
C THR A 169 9.60 20.92 -7.42
N THR A 170 8.55 21.72 -7.64
CA THR A 170 7.69 22.22 -6.55
C THR A 170 6.59 21.20 -6.27
N TYR A 171 6.58 20.65 -5.06
CA TYR A 171 5.68 19.57 -4.66
C TYR A 171 4.43 20.08 -3.94
N ASP A 172 3.31 19.38 -4.17
CA ASP A 172 2.13 19.45 -3.31
C ASP A 172 2.45 18.71 -2.01
N MET A 173 2.31 19.40 -0.88
CA MET A 173 2.72 18.89 0.42
C MET A 173 1.51 18.52 1.27
N VAL A 174 1.44 17.27 1.73
CA VAL A 174 0.36 16.79 2.61
C VAL A 174 0.97 16.16 3.86
N LYS A 175 0.61 16.68 5.03
CA LYS A 175 0.90 16.04 6.31
C LYS A 175 -0.18 15.02 6.63
N VAL A 176 0.26 13.83 7.02
CA VAL A 176 -0.56 12.71 7.45
C VAL A 176 -0.33 12.52 8.95
N THR A 177 -1.42 12.39 9.70
CA THR A 177 -1.43 12.06 11.13
C THR A 177 -2.53 11.08 11.41
N TYR A 178 -2.54 10.50 12.61
CA TYR A 178 -3.48 9.44 12.95
C TYR A 178 -4.40 9.81 14.11
N ASP A 179 -5.59 9.21 14.12
CA ASP A 179 -6.49 9.20 15.26
C ASP A 179 -5.91 8.33 16.38
N GLU A 180 -6.19 8.71 17.63
CA GLU A 180 -5.77 7.95 18.81
C GLU A 180 -6.24 6.49 18.68
N GLY A 181 -5.32 5.55 18.89
CA GLY A 181 -5.55 4.11 18.73
C GLY A 181 -5.45 3.58 17.30
N THR A 182 -5.11 4.41 16.32
CA THR A 182 -4.88 3.95 14.94
C THR A 182 -3.49 3.36 14.79
N GLY A 183 -3.41 2.04 14.84
CA GLY A 183 -2.14 1.32 14.85
C GLY A 183 -1.40 1.47 16.18
N ASP A 184 -0.19 0.91 16.25
CA ASP A 184 0.60 0.89 17.48
C ASP A 184 1.30 2.24 17.77
N ALA A 185 1.43 3.11 16.77
CA ALA A 185 2.20 4.35 16.84
C ALA A 185 1.38 5.52 16.27
N ASP A 186 0.24 5.81 16.91
CA ASP A 186 -0.68 6.88 16.47
C ASP A 186 -0.11 8.31 16.56
N GLN A 187 1.03 8.48 17.23
CA GLN A 187 1.80 9.73 17.26
C GLN A 187 2.78 9.85 16.09
N ASP A 188 2.90 8.84 15.23
CA ASP A 188 3.64 8.94 13.98
C ASP A 188 3.05 10.05 13.10
N TYR A 189 3.90 10.66 12.27
CA TYR A 189 3.41 11.46 11.17
C TYR A 189 4.27 11.27 9.94
N TYR A 190 3.65 11.54 8.80
CA TYR A 190 4.30 11.57 7.50
C TYR A 190 4.05 12.92 6.83
N VAL A 191 4.99 13.38 6.00
CA VAL A 191 4.77 14.51 5.10
C VAL A 191 5.11 14.08 3.69
N LEU A 192 4.10 14.01 2.83
CA LEU A 192 4.19 13.51 1.47
C LEU A 192 4.65 14.61 0.51
N TYR A 193 5.52 14.24 -0.43
CA TYR A 193 5.93 15.05 -1.57
C TYR A 193 5.20 14.51 -2.81
N LEU A 194 4.06 15.12 -3.14
CA LEU A 194 3.22 14.71 -4.26
C LEU A 194 3.55 15.55 -5.49
N ASN A 195 4.02 14.90 -6.53
CA ASN A 195 4.39 15.55 -7.78
C ASN A 195 3.13 16.11 -8.46
N PRO A 196 3.02 17.42 -8.71
CA PRO A 196 1.80 18.02 -9.24
C PRO A 196 1.51 17.59 -10.69
N ASP A 197 2.54 17.26 -11.47
CA ASP A 197 2.42 16.91 -12.88
C ASP A 197 2.04 15.43 -13.08
N THR A 198 2.67 14.54 -12.30
CA THR A 198 2.43 13.09 -12.42
C THR A 198 1.38 12.58 -11.43
N GLY A 199 1.08 13.35 -10.39
CA GLY A 199 0.28 12.92 -9.25
C GLY A 199 1.00 11.96 -8.30
N GLN A 200 2.19 11.46 -8.64
CA GLN A 200 2.86 10.41 -7.89
C GLN A 200 3.56 10.92 -6.62
N LEU A 201 3.81 10.00 -5.69
CA LEU A 201 4.62 10.22 -4.51
C LEU A 201 6.08 10.07 -4.91
N ASP A 202 6.90 11.06 -4.63
CA ASP A 202 8.35 11.03 -4.96
C ASP A 202 9.23 10.98 -3.70
N ALA A 203 8.72 11.45 -2.57
CA ALA A 203 9.40 11.37 -1.28
C ALA A 203 8.40 11.50 -0.12
N LEU A 204 8.86 11.19 1.08
CA LEU A 204 8.16 11.44 2.32
C LEU A 204 9.14 11.91 3.39
N ARG A 205 8.68 12.75 4.32
CA ARG A 205 9.30 12.87 5.63
C ARG A 205 8.52 12.07 6.66
N TYR A 206 9.20 11.56 7.68
CA TYR A 206 8.56 10.80 8.75
C TYR A 206 9.34 10.86 10.05
N ILE A 207 8.63 10.62 11.15
CA ILE A 207 9.19 10.26 12.46
C ILE A 207 8.67 8.88 12.87
N VAL A 208 9.29 8.28 13.88
CA VAL A 208 8.81 7.06 14.54
C VAL A 208 8.60 7.35 16.03
N SER A 209 7.42 7.07 16.54
CA SER A 209 7.01 7.25 17.94
C SER A 209 6.57 5.93 18.59
N TYR A 210 6.96 4.79 18.02
CA TYR A 210 6.56 3.46 18.50
C TYR A 210 6.73 3.31 20.03
N PRO A 211 5.67 3.05 20.80
CA PRO A 211 5.73 3.03 22.26
C PRO A 211 6.71 2.00 22.83
N GLY A 212 6.97 0.89 22.13
CA GLY A 212 7.99 -0.09 22.55
C GLY A 212 9.43 0.46 22.51
N TYR A 213 9.67 1.54 21.76
CA TYR A 213 10.94 2.28 21.76
C TYR A 213 10.90 3.55 22.61
N PHE A 214 9.72 4.15 22.76
CA PHE A 214 9.49 5.40 23.49
C PHE A 214 8.40 5.23 24.57
N PRO A 215 8.64 4.43 25.62
CA PRO A 215 7.60 4.09 26.61
C PRO A 215 7.11 5.29 27.43
N ASP A 216 7.95 6.32 27.58
CA ASP A 216 7.62 7.57 28.26
C ASP A 216 7.21 8.68 27.26
N GLY A 217 6.90 8.29 26.01
CA GLY A 217 6.69 9.20 24.89
C GLY A 217 7.99 9.70 24.26
N GLY A 218 7.83 10.41 23.13
CA GLY A 218 8.94 10.87 22.29
C GLY A 218 8.92 10.23 20.91
N GLN A 219 9.94 10.55 20.12
CA GLN A 219 10.05 10.11 18.75
C GLN A 219 11.50 10.17 18.26
N THR A 220 11.77 9.51 17.14
CA THR A 220 13.03 9.68 16.42
C THR A 220 13.15 11.11 15.86
N PRO A 221 14.38 11.57 15.54
CA PRO A 221 14.55 12.68 14.62
C PRO A 221 13.79 12.43 13.32
N GLU A 222 13.31 13.49 12.70
CA GLU A 222 12.65 13.41 11.40
C GLU A 222 13.65 13.00 10.32
N LYS A 223 13.19 12.18 9.39
CA LYS A 223 13.97 11.71 8.24
C LYS A 223 13.24 12.06 6.96
N LEU A 224 14.00 12.40 5.92
CA LEU A 224 13.52 12.47 4.54
C LEU A 224 13.87 11.16 3.85
N MET A 225 12.88 10.51 3.26
CA MET A 225 13.03 9.30 2.45
C MET A 225 12.60 9.61 1.02
N LYS A 226 13.57 9.65 0.10
CA LYS A 226 13.34 9.89 -1.34
C LYS A 226 13.20 8.57 -2.06
N ILE A 227 12.19 8.42 -2.92
CA ILE A 227 12.02 7.23 -3.76
C ILE A 227 13.02 7.31 -4.91
N THR A 228 13.89 6.30 -5.04
CA THR A 228 14.99 6.31 -6.02
C THR A 228 14.61 5.72 -7.37
N GLY A 229 13.49 5.01 -7.44
CA GLY A 229 12.93 4.48 -8.67
C GLY A 229 11.57 3.85 -8.44
N LYS A 230 10.83 3.58 -9.52
CA LYS A 230 9.52 2.95 -9.49
C LYS A 230 9.43 1.88 -10.58
N THR A 231 8.61 0.87 -10.35
CA THR A 231 8.28 -0.19 -11.30
C THR A 231 6.77 -0.38 -11.35
N LYS A 232 6.26 -1.01 -12.41
CA LYS A 232 4.84 -1.34 -12.54
C LYS A 232 4.64 -2.86 -12.55
N VAL A 233 3.84 -3.37 -11.62
CA VAL A 233 3.53 -4.80 -11.46
C VAL A 233 2.01 -4.93 -11.37
N ASP A 234 1.42 -5.71 -12.28
CA ASP A 234 -0.02 -5.98 -12.35
C ASP A 234 -0.91 -4.73 -12.24
N GLY A 235 -0.49 -3.66 -12.92
CA GLY A 235 -1.23 -2.39 -12.93
C GLY A 235 -0.84 -1.40 -11.82
N ILE A 236 -0.12 -1.86 -10.79
CA ILE A 236 0.28 -1.08 -9.63
C ILE A 236 1.70 -0.55 -9.77
N THR A 237 1.88 0.74 -9.52
CA THR A 237 3.19 1.40 -9.47
C THR A 237 3.77 1.29 -8.07
N LEU A 238 4.94 0.67 -7.94
CA LEU A 238 5.61 0.37 -6.67
C LEU A 238 7.03 0.97 -6.66
N PRO A 239 7.54 1.39 -5.50
CA PRO A 239 8.90 1.91 -5.37
C PRO A 239 9.94 0.79 -5.54
N THR A 240 11.11 1.09 -6.07
CA THR A 240 12.23 0.11 -6.22
C THR A 240 13.38 0.38 -5.26
N GLY A 241 13.30 1.46 -4.50
CA GLY A 241 14.29 1.81 -3.51
C GLY A 241 14.05 3.17 -2.90
N TYR A 242 14.80 3.44 -1.84
CA TYR A 242 14.73 4.67 -1.08
C TYR A 242 16.10 5.14 -0.61
N ASP A 243 16.34 6.45 -0.76
CA ASP A 243 17.47 7.16 -0.20
C ASP A 243 17.00 7.95 1.01
N THR A 244 17.43 7.54 2.21
CA THR A 244 16.97 8.15 3.46
C THR A 244 18.04 9.00 4.10
N HIS A 245 17.68 10.22 4.48
CA HIS A 245 18.53 11.22 5.11
C HIS A 245 17.90 11.71 6.41
N TYR A 246 18.70 12.18 7.36
CA TYR A 246 18.16 13.04 8.42
C TYR A 246 17.51 14.28 7.82
N TRP A 247 16.51 14.84 8.49
CA TRP A 247 15.92 16.12 8.12
C TRP A 247 16.31 17.20 9.12
N ASN A 248 16.98 18.25 8.62
CA ASN A 248 17.52 19.33 9.43
C ASN A 248 16.85 20.65 9.01
N GLU A 249 15.80 21.05 9.72
CA GLU A 249 15.19 22.40 9.65
C GLU A 249 15.01 22.95 8.22
N GLY A 250 14.49 22.11 7.31
CA GLY A 250 14.21 22.51 5.92
C GLY A 250 15.15 21.93 4.87
N ASN A 251 16.23 21.26 5.26
CA ASN A 251 17.19 20.67 4.32
C ASN A 251 17.49 19.19 4.64
N PRO A 252 17.72 18.35 3.60
CA PRO A 252 18.27 17.01 3.81
C PRO A 252 19.65 17.07 4.46
N GLY A 253 19.84 16.28 5.51
CA GLY A 253 21.12 16.07 6.20
C GLY A 253 21.89 14.88 5.63
N GLU A 254 22.70 14.25 6.50
CA GLU A 254 23.46 13.04 6.18
C GLU A 254 22.56 11.89 5.76
N LYS A 255 23.03 11.07 4.80
CA LYS A 255 22.36 9.83 4.38
C LYS A 255 22.52 8.79 5.49
N VAL A 256 21.40 8.23 5.94
CA VAL A 256 21.36 7.28 7.08
C VAL A 256 20.97 5.87 6.65
N THR A 257 20.32 5.70 5.51
CA THR A 257 19.88 4.38 5.05
C THR A 257 19.76 4.34 3.54
N ASP A 258 20.21 3.23 2.96
CA ASP A 258 19.91 2.80 1.59
C ASP A 258 18.91 1.64 1.64
N ILE A 259 17.85 1.70 0.84
CA ILE A 259 16.86 0.64 0.75
C ILE A 259 16.68 0.26 -0.71
N GLN A 260 16.76 -1.02 -1.02
CA GLN A 260 16.37 -1.58 -2.31
C GLN A 260 15.16 -2.48 -2.14
N VAL A 261 14.21 -2.36 -3.07
CA VAL A 261 13.03 -3.24 -3.11
C VAL A 261 12.91 -3.86 -4.49
N THR A 262 12.91 -5.19 -4.52
CA THR A 262 13.02 -5.98 -5.75
C THR A 262 12.07 -7.16 -5.73
N ASP A 263 12.02 -7.90 -6.85
CA ASP A 263 11.30 -9.17 -6.97
C ASP A 263 9.80 -9.12 -6.65
N TYR A 264 9.18 -7.97 -6.88
CA TYR A 264 7.75 -7.78 -6.68
C TYR A 264 6.92 -8.83 -7.42
N ALA A 265 5.94 -9.40 -6.71
CA ALA A 265 4.89 -10.20 -7.32
C ALA A 265 3.67 -10.27 -6.41
N PHE A 266 2.48 -10.27 -6.99
CA PHE A 266 1.29 -10.69 -6.25
C PHE A 266 1.21 -12.21 -6.21
N ARG A 267 0.76 -12.74 -5.07
CA ARG A 267 0.74 -14.17 -4.74
C ARG A 267 -0.64 -14.65 -4.30
N PRO A 268 -1.72 -14.42 -5.08
CA PRO A 268 -3.10 -14.71 -4.67
C PRO A 268 -3.36 -16.20 -4.35
N GLU A 269 -2.45 -17.09 -4.74
CA GLU A 269 -2.46 -18.50 -4.37
C GLU A 269 -2.13 -18.79 -2.89
N LEU A 270 -1.53 -17.83 -2.17
CA LEU A 270 -1.18 -17.98 -0.77
C LEU A 270 -2.42 -17.74 0.11
N GLY A 271 -2.91 -18.82 0.74
CA GLY A 271 -4.04 -18.78 1.66
C GLY A 271 -3.64 -18.53 3.12
N ASP A 272 -4.65 -18.61 4.01
CA ASP A 272 -4.52 -18.30 5.43
C ASP A 272 -3.42 -19.08 6.15
N ASP A 273 -3.24 -20.36 5.81
CA ASP A 273 -2.21 -21.22 6.41
C ASP A 273 -0.79 -20.66 6.26
N PHE A 274 -0.52 -19.88 5.20
CA PHE A 274 0.78 -19.25 5.00
C PHE A 274 1.05 -18.12 6.02
N PHE A 275 0.01 -17.40 6.43
CA PHE A 275 0.09 -16.25 7.33
C PHE A 275 -0.19 -16.61 8.80
N ALA A 276 -0.65 -17.83 9.07
CA ALA A 276 -0.83 -18.32 10.42
C ALA A 276 0.50 -18.39 11.18
N MET A 277 0.47 -18.02 12.46
CA MET A 277 1.61 -18.19 13.35
C MET A 277 2.00 -19.69 13.42
N PRO A 278 3.27 -20.05 13.15
CA PRO A 278 3.72 -21.44 13.27
C PRO A 278 3.60 -21.96 14.72
N PRO A 279 3.26 -23.24 14.93
CA PRO A 279 3.12 -23.81 16.29
C PRO A 279 4.36 -23.68 17.17
N GLU A 280 5.55 -23.71 16.56
CA GLU A 280 6.84 -23.57 17.23
C GLU A 280 7.32 -22.12 17.40
N ALA A 281 6.59 -21.15 16.83
CA ALA A 281 6.91 -19.74 16.96
C ALA A 281 6.61 -19.21 18.37
N ARG A 282 7.31 -18.14 18.74
CA ARG A 282 7.05 -17.42 20.00
C ARG A 282 6.32 -16.13 19.69
N VAL A 283 5.26 -15.87 20.45
CA VAL A 283 4.59 -14.56 20.46
C VAL A 283 5.55 -13.52 21.03
N TYR A 284 5.58 -12.36 20.38
CA TYR A 284 6.35 -11.21 20.82
C TYR A 284 5.45 -9.98 20.92
N ASN A 285 5.49 -9.32 22.08
CA ASN A 285 4.81 -8.06 22.30
C ASN A 285 5.65 -7.20 23.24
N ASP A 286 6.12 -6.06 22.74
CA ASP A 286 6.89 -5.06 23.47
C ASP A 286 6.14 -3.73 23.63
N LEU A 287 4.83 -3.72 23.41
CA LEU A 287 3.98 -2.57 23.74
C LEU A 287 3.88 -2.40 25.28
N PRO A 288 3.79 -1.15 25.77
CA PRO A 288 3.50 -0.87 27.17
C PRO A 288 2.22 -1.57 27.64
N LYS A 289 2.22 -1.99 28.91
CA LYS A 289 1.06 -2.63 29.56
C LYS A 289 0.09 -1.61 30.13
#